data_AF-A0A7J9TC98-F1
#
_entry.id   AF-A0A7J9TC98-F1
#
_cell.length_a   1.000
_cell.length_b   1.000
_cell.length_c   1.000
_cell.angle_alpha   90.00
_cell.angle_beta   90.00
_cell.angle_gamma   90.00
#
_symmetry.space_group_name_H-M   'P 1'
#
loop_
_entity.id
_entity.type
_entity.pdbx_description
1 polymer ?
#
loop_
_entity_poly.entity_id
_entity_poly.type
_entity_poly.pdbx_seq_one_letter_code
_entity_poly.pdbx_strand_id
1 'polypeptide(L)'
;MKIINRVILVTAALICFVIITYSGESIEEMLPRIQDKPIEVLHEEEFDQGTIVFYQHVGLKNEDLSFAYFRKRLVGGYKLLTSGTQSVSSGLSHHGVSFTDMAEMNGEFPPICFGLIGNEEISDVKVIEKRRNIEQATEIIKTNDKRFWICELENFQGTEWTLIGLDEVGEEILKIETNI
;
A
#
# COMPACT_ATOMS: atom_id res chain seq x y z
N MET A 1 -11.23 -33.69 -42.62
CA MET A 1 -9.90 -33.03 -42.57
C MET A 1 -9.96 -31.56 -42.14
N LYS A 2 -10.77 -30.69 -42.77
CA LYS A 2 -10.86 -29.25 -42.39
C LYS A 2 -11.34 -28.99 -40.95
N ILE A 3 -12.27 -29.81 -40.44
CA ILE A 3 -12.82 -29.65 -39.07
C ILE A 3 -11.76 -30.03 -38.02
N ILE A 4 -11.06 -31.15 -38.22
CA ILE A 4 -10.00 -31.61 -37.31
C ILE A 4 -8.88 -30.56 -37.20
N ASN A 5 -8.44 -29.98 -38.33
CA ASN A 5 -7.43 -28.91 -38.31
C ASN A 5 -7.92 -27.64 -37.59
N ARG A 6 -9.21 -27.30 -37.68
CA ARG A 6 -9.78 -26.16 -36.95
C ARG A 6 -9.84 -26.42 -35.45
N VAL A 7 -10.22 -27.63 -35.03
CA VAL A 7 -10.23 -28.02 -33.61
C VAL A 7 -8.81 -27.98 -33.04
N ILE A 8 -7.82 -28.56 -33.73
CA ILE A 8 -6.42 -28.53 -33.29
C ILE A 8 -5.90 -27.08 -33.15
N LEU A 9 -6.21 -26.21 -34.11
CA LEU A 9 -5.77 -24.81 -34.06
C LEU A 9 -6.40 -24.04 -32.89
N VAL A 10 -7.70 -24.26 -32.63
CA VAL A 10 -8.40 -23.64 -31.49
C VAL A 10 -7.85 -24.15 -30.17
N THR A 11 -7.63 -25.46 -30.04
CA THR A 11 -7.04 -26.04 -28.82
C THR A 11 -5.61 -25.52 -28.59
N ALA A 12 -4.78 -25.45 -29.63
CA ALA A 12 -3.43 -24.89 -29.53
C ALA A 12 -3.44 -23.41 -29.14
N ALA A 13 -4.34 -22.61 -29.71
CA ALA A 13 -4.50 -21.20 -29.34
C ALA A 13 -4.95 -21.03 -27.89
N LEU A 14 -5.86 -21.89 -27.42
CA LEU A 14 -6.36 -21.87 -26.05
C LEU A 14 -5.28 -22.28 -25.04
N ILE A 15 -4.47 -23.30 -25.38
CA ILE A 15 -3.31 -23.69 -24.58
C ILE A 15 -2.27 -22.56 -24.54
N CYS A 16 -1.93 -21.95 -25.68
CA CYS A 16 -1.02 -20.81 -25.72
C CYS A 16 -1.56 -19.64 -24.87
N PHE A 17 -2.86 -19.34 -24.96
CA PHE A 17 -3.49 -18.31 -24.16
C PHE A 17 -3.35 -18.59 -22.66
N VAL A 18 -3.66 -19.81 -22.22
CA VAL A 18 -3.51 -20.23 -20.82
C VAL A 18 -2.05 -20.16 -20.36
N ILE A 19 -1.10 -20.62 -21.17
CA ILE A 19 0.33 -20.55 -20.82
C ILE A 19 0.76 -19.09 -20.65
N ILE A 20 0.40 -18.21 -21.58
CA ILE A 20 0.79 -16.79 -21.51
C ILE A 20 0.18 -16.14 -20.25
N THR A 21 -1.07 -16.41 -19.91
CA THR A 21 -1.71 -15.83 -18.72
C THR A 21 -1.13 -16.34 -17.40
N TYR A 22 -0.70 -17.60 -17.33
CA TYR A 22 -0.11 -18.19 -16.12
C TYR A 22 1.42 -18.03 -16.01
N SER A 23 2.09 -17.60 -17.09
CA SER A 23 3.55 -17.41 -17.11
C SER A 23 4.03 -16.07 -16.53
N GLY A 24 3.11 -15.19 -16.12
CA GLY A 24 3.49 -13.91 -15.53
C GLY A 24 4.02 -14.08 -14.11
N GLU A 25 5.02 -13.27 -13.74
CA GLU A 25 5.58 -13.28 -12.38
C GLU A 25 4.54 -12.79 -11.37
N SER A 26 4.44 -13.49 -10.23
CA SER A 26 3.58 -13.09 -9.12
C SER A 26 4.27 -12.05 -8.24
N ILE A 27 3.49 -11.33 -7.41
CA ILE A 27 4.05 -10.37 -6.45
C ILE A 27 5.00 -11.07 -5.49
N GLU A 28 4.65 -12.25 -4.99
CA GLU A 28 5.45 -13.05 -4.07
C GLU A 28 6.79 -13.49 -4.68
N GLU A 29 6.84 -13.72 -6.00
CA GLU A 29 8.08 -14.03 -6.71
C GLU A 29 8.98 -12.80 -6.92
N MET A 30 8.38 -11.62 -7.04
CA MET A 30 9.06 -10.37 -7.35
C MET A 30 9.54 -9.62 -6.11
N LEU A 31 8.73 -9.61 -5.04
CA LEU A 31 8.95 -8.82 -3.84
C LEU A 31 10.30 -9.12 -3.14
N PRO A 32 10.75 -10.39 -3.01
CA PRO A 32 12.07 -10.71 -2.46
C PRO A 32 13.24 -10.24 -3.33
N ARG A 33 13.01 -9.88 -4.61
CA ARG A 33 14.05 -9.40 -5.54
C ARG A 33 14.26 -7.89 -5.49
N ILE A 34 13.39 -7.16 -4.77
CA ILE A 34 13.52 -5.71 -4.62
C ILE A 34 14.76 -5.38 -3.77
N GLN A 35 15.02 -6.17 -2.71
CA GLN A 35 16.24 -6.10 -1.92
C GLN A 35 16.63 -7.48 -1.39
N ASP A 36 17.94 -7.73 -1.25
CA ASP A 36 18.55 -9.01 -0.79
C ASP A 36 18.34 -9.31 0.71
N LYS A 37 17.23 -8.89 1.30
CA LYS A 37 16.90 -9.11 2.72
C LYS A 37 15.54 -9.76 2.87
N PRO A 38 15.35 -10.66 3.85
CA PRO A 38 14.03 -11.20 4.13
C PRO A 38 13.05 -10.06 4.44
N ILE A 39 11.81 -10.24 4.00
CA ILE A 39 10.74 -9.25 4.11
C ILE A 39 9.59 -9.80 4.94
N GLU A 40 8.92 -8.92 5.67
CA GLU A 40 7.66 -9.16 6.33
C GLU A 40 6.61 -8.26 5.69
N VAL A 41 5.59 -8.85 5.08
CA VAL A 41 4.47 -8.10 4.49
C VAL A 41 3.57 -7.61 5.63
N LEU A 42 3.30 -6.31 5.64
CA LEU A 42 2.42 -5.67 6.60
C LEU A 42 0.99 -5.58 6.08
N HIS A 43 0.84 -5.19 4.81
CA HIS A 43 -0.46 -4.99 4.17
C HIS A 43 -0.33 -5.07 2.65
N GLU A 44 -1.38 -5.53 2.00
CA GLU A 44 -1.55 -5.48 0.55
C GLU A 44 -2.86 -4.79 0.24
N GLU A 45 -2.81 -3.74 -0.57
CA GLU A 45 -4.00 -3.02 -1.03
C GLU A 45 -4.14 -3.18 -2.54
N GLU A 46 -5.30 -3.69 -2.97
CA GLU A 46 -5.61 -3.89 -4.38
C GLU A 46 -6.31 -2.68 -4.98
N PHE A 47 -5.75 -2.19 -6.09
CA PHE A 47 -6.37 -1.19 -6.94
C PHE A 47 -6.74 -1.78 -8.30
N ASP A 48 -7.52 -1.02 -9.08
CA ASP A 48 -7.94 -1.42 -10.42
C ASP A 48 -6.76 -1.79 -11.34
N GLN A 49 -5.67 -1.01 -11.29
CA GLN A 49 -4.51 -1.17 -12.17
C GLN A 49 -3.37 -2.00 -11.56
N GLY A 50 -3.45 -2.37 -10.28
CA GLY A 50 -2.30 -2.95 -9.59
C GLY A 50 -2.54 -3.23 -8.12
N THR A 51 -1.45 -3.49 -7.41
CA THR A 51 -1.46 -3.77 -5.97
C THR A 51 -0.28 -3.05 -5.35
N ILE A 52 -0.49 -2.36 -4.24
CA ILE A 52 0.60 -1.87 -3.39
C ILE A 52 0.83 -2.86 -2.26
N VAL A 53 2.09 -3.15 -1.99
CA VAL A 53 2.51 -3.98 -0.87
C VAL A 53 3.33 -3.13 0.07
N PHE A 54 2.90 -3.05 1.33
CA PHE A 54 3.66 -2.47 2.43
C PHE A 54 4.41 -3.58 3.15
N TYR A 55 5.69 -3.38 3.40
CA TYR A 55 6.53 -4.40 4.01
C TYR A 55 7.67 -3.78 4.82
N GLN A 56 8.34 -4.62 5.60
CA GLN A 56 9.55 -4.27 6.33
C GLN A 56 10.62 -5.33 6.12
N HIS A 57 11.88 -4.94 6.30
CA HIS A 57 12.99 -5.89 6.24
C HIS A 57 13.23 -6.51 7.60
N VAL A 58 13.21 -7.85 7.64
CA VAL A 58 13.45 -8.62 8.86
C VAL A 58 14.87 -8.33 9.37
N GLY A 59 14.98 -8.01 10.66
CA GLY A 59 16.27 -7.79 11.33
C GLY A 59 16.90 -6.39 11.13
N LEU A 60 16.22 -5.46 10.45
CA LEU A 60 16.57 -4.04 10.50
C LEU A 60 15.82 -3.33 11.63
N LYS A 61 16.26 -2.11 11.99
CA LYS A 61 15.54 -1.30 12.98
C LYS A 61 14.08 -1.15 12.54
N ASN A 62 13.16 -1.47 13.46
CA ASN A 62 11.72 -1.69 13.26
C ASN A 62 10.90 -0.49 12.73
N GLU A 63 11.57 0.59 12.34
CA GLU A 63 11.01 1.94 12.19
C GLU A 63 11.13 2.47 10.76
N ASP A 64 11.62 1.66 9.81
CA ASP A 64 11.53 1.97 8.39
C ASP A 64 10.31 1.24 7.80
N LEU A 65 9.56 1.94 6.95
CA LEU A 65 8.40 1.40 6.26
C LEU A 65 8.70 1.37 4.76
N SER A 66 8.67 0.18 4.17
CA SER A 66 8.88 -0.01 2.74
C SER A 66 7.57 -0.23 2.03
N PHE A 67 7.54 0.13 0.74
CA PHE A 67 6.43 -0.14 -0.14
C PHE A 67 6.91 -0.57 -1.52
N ALA A 68 6.06 -1.28 -2.25
CA ALA A 68 6.24 -1.60 -3.65
C ALA A 68 4.89 -1.62 -4.37
N TYR A 69 4.77 -0.90 -5.48
CA TYR A 69 3.57 -0.92 -6.31
C TYR A 69 3.81 -1.76 -7.56
N PHE A 70 2.93 -2.74 -7.76
CA PHE A 70 2.96 -3.70 -8.85
C PHE A 70 1.76 -3.47 -9.77
N ARG A 71 2.03 -3.11 -11.02
CA ARG A 71 1.01 -2.94 -12.05
C ARG A 71 0.60 -4.29 -12.64
N LYS A 72 -0.71 -4.55 -12.73
CA LYS A 72 -1.29 -5.69 -13.46
C LYS A 72 -0.92 -5.57 -14.94
N ARG A 73 -0.37 -6.62 -15.55
CA ARG A 73 -0.13 -6.64 -17.01
C ARG A 73 -1.44 -6.95 -17.74
N LEU A 74 -1.55 -6.47 -18.98
CA LEU A 74 -2.68 -6.81 -19.87
C LEU A 74 -2.86 -8.32 -20.05
N VAL A 75 -1.77 -9.09 -19.98
CA VAL A 75 -1.79 -10.55 -20.04
C VAL A 75 -0.86 -11.10 -18.97
N GLY A 76 -1.43 -11.67 -17.91
CA GLY A 76 -0.74 -12.46 -16.90
C GLY A 76 0.27 -11.70 -16.02
N GLY A 77 0.14 -11.88 -14.70
CA GLY A 77 1.13 -11.43 -13.71
C GLY A 77 1.32 -9.92 -13.62
N TYR A 78 2.46 -9.54 -13.03
CA TYR A 78 2.70 -8.17 -12.58
C TYR A 78 3.99 -7.56 -13.15
N LYS A 79 4.13 -6.25 -12.94
CA LYS A 79 5.38 -5.52 -13.17
C LYS A 79 5.58 -4.51 -12.03
N LEU A 80 6.76 -4.52 -11.42
CA LEU A 80 7.17 -3.50 -10.46
C LEU A 80 7.24 -2.16 -11.17
N LEU A 81 6.50 -1.19 -10.68
CA LEU A 81 6.46 0.16 -11.22
C LEU A 81 7.25 1.14 -10.35
N THR A 82 7.10 1.03 -9.03
CA THR A 82 7.88 1.81 -8.07
C THR A 82 8.03 1.04 -6.74
N SER A 83 9.08 1.36 -6.00
CA SER A 83 9.31 0.89 -4.64
C SER A 83 10.15 1.91 -3.87
N GLY A 84 9.97 1.96 -2.57
CA GLY A 84 10.75 2.86 -1.71
C GLY A 84 10.76 2.42 -0.27
N THR A 85 11.60 3.08 0.51
CA THR A 85 11.68 2.92 1.96
C THR A 85 11.68 4.31 2.58
N GLN A 86 10.78 4.52 3.53
CA GLN A 86 10.66 5.77 4.27
C GLN A 86 11.01 5.52 5.74
N SER A 87 11.87 6.35 6.30
CA SER A 87 12.13 6.29 7.73
C SER A 87 11.02 7.02 8.47
N VAL A 88 10.36 6.30 9.39
CA VAL A 88 9.23 6.82 10.16
C VAL A 88 9.54 6.98 11.65
N SER A 89 10.80 6.74 12.02
CA SER A 89 11.34 6.81 13.38
C SER A 89 11.12 8.16 14.07
N SER A 90 11.37 9.27 13.38
CA SER A 90 11.26 10.62 13.96
C SER A 90 9.83 10.98 14.34
N GLY A 91 8.86 10.65 13.49
CA GLY A 91 7.43 10.85 13.76
C GLY A 91 6.98 10.01 14.96
N LEU A 92 7.31 8.72 14.94
CA LEU A 92 7.02 7.81 16.05
C LEU A 92 7.59 8.30 17.37
N SER A 93 8.84 8.75 17.41
CA SER A 93 9.49 9.20 18.65
C SER A 93 8.92 10.51 19.19
N HIS A 94 8.49 11.43 18.32
CA HIS A 94 8.01 12.75 18.73
C HIS A 94 6.51 12.77 19.04
N HIS A 95 5.72 12.01 18.29
CA HIS A 95 4.26 12.09 18.34
C HIS A 95 3.58 10.78 18.74
N GLY A 96 4.33 9.67 18.84
CA GLY A 96 3.72 8.36 19.04
C GLY A 96 3.00 7.81 17.82
N VAL A 97 2.99 8.54 16.71
CA VAL A 97 2.47 8.14 15.40
C VAL A 97 3.38 8.72 14.33
N SER A 98 3.55 8.00 13.24
CA SER A 98 4.21 8.52 12.05
C SER A 98 3.26 8.63 10.89
N PHE A 99 3.69 9.41 9.90
CA PHE A 99 2.97 9.59 8.66
C PHE A 99 3.93 9.88 7.52
N THR A 100 3.55 9.44 6.33
CA THR A 100 4.09 9.87 5.04
C THR A 100 2.94 9.86 4.05
N ASP A 101 3.05 10.66 3.01
CA ASP A 101 2.14 10.65 1.88
C ASP A 101 2.83 10.11 0.62
N MET A 102 2.03 9.57 -0.27
CA MET A 102 2.42 9.22 -1.62
C MET A 102 1.40 9.83 -2.58
N ALA A 103 1.89 10.71 -3.45
CA ALA A 103 1.07 11.35 -4.46
C ALA A 103 0.52 10.31 -5.45
N GLU A 104 -0.57 10.69 -6.12
CA GLU A 104 -1.12 9.93 -7.23
C GLU A 104 -0.04 9.65 -8.29
N MET A 105 -0.02 8.43 -8.81
CA MET A 105 0.95 8.03 -9.82
C MET A 105 0.29 7.86 -11.19
N ASN A 106 0.04 8.97 -11.90
CA ASN A 106 -0.53 8.98 -13.26
C ASN A 106 -1.79 8.10 -13.43
N GLY A 107 -2.71 8.12 -12.46
CA GLY A 107 -3.92 7.29 -12.46
C GLY A 107 -3.71 5.80 -12.19
N GLU A 108 -2.52 5.37 -11.73
CA GLU A 108 -2.27 3.97 -11.38
C GLU A 108 -2.90 3.61 -10.03
N PHE A 109 -2.79 4.49 -9.03
CA PHE A 109 -3.44 4.37 -7.72
C PHE A 109 -3.71 5.78 -7.15
N PRO A 110 -4.73 5.95 -6.28
CA PRO A 110 -5.08 7.25 -5.69
C PRO A 110 -3.98 7.77 -4.76
N PRO A 111 -3.92 9.07 -4.46
CA PRO A 111 -3.02 9.54 -3.41
C PRO A 111 -3.36 8.85 -2.08
N ILE A 112 -2.35 8.45 -1.32
CA ILE A 112 -2.53 7.79 -0.03
C ILE A 112 -1.64 8.44 1.03
N CYS A 113 -2.05 8.40 2.29
CA CYS A 113 -1.17 8.61 3.42
C CYS A 113 -1.23 7.43 4.39
N PHE A 114 -0.11 7.16 5.04
CA PHE A 114 0.04 5.97 5.85
C PHE A 114 1.18 6.13 6.85
N GLY A 115 1.21 5.25 7.85
CA GLY A 115 2.28 5.25 8.84
C GLY A 115 2.11 4.18 9.91
N LEU A 116 2.81 4.36 11.02
CA LEU A 116 2.80 3.44 12.17
C LEU A 116 2.27 4.15 13.43
N ILE A 117 1.64 3.38 14.30
CA ILE A 117 1.12 3.84 15.61
C ILE A 117 1.93 3.19 16.73
N GLY A 118 2.83 3.97 17.34
CA GLY A 118 3.69 3.55 18.44
C GLY A 118 3.13 3.84 19.83
N ASN A 119 2.25 4.82 19.99
CA ASN A 119 1.63 5.15 21.29
C ASN A 119 0.42 4.25 21.54
N GLU A 120 0.51 3.38 22.54
CA GLU A 120 -0.54 2.42 22.93
C GLU A 120 -1.88 3.08 23.29
N GLU A 121 -1.87 4.34 23.74
CA GLU A 121 -3.09 5.11 24.03
C GLU A 121 -3.88 5.49 22.77
N ILE A 122 -3.22 5.56 21.61
CA ILE A 122 -3.90 5.83 20.33
C ILE A 122 -4.58 4.54 19.87
N SER A 123 -5.91 4.50 19.93
CA SER A 123 -6.72 3.37 19.45
C SER A 123 -7.09 3.52 17.98
N ASP A 124 -7.29 4.76 17.53
CA ASP A 124 -7.72 5.12 16.18
C ASP A 124 -7.00 6.37 15.65
N VAL A 125 -6.99 6.55 14.33
CA VAL A 125 -6.47 7.75 13.67
C VAL A 125 -7.47 8.28 12.66
N LYS A 126 -7.54 9.60 12.54
CA LYS A 126 -8.39 10.30 11.58
C LYS A 126 -7.57 11.27 10.76
N VAL A 127 -7.88 11.36 9.46
CA VAL A 127 -7.29 12.34 8.57
C VAL A 127 -8.37 13.30 8.12
N ILE A 128 -8.14 14.60 8.33
CA ILE A 128 -9.08 15.66 7.98
C ILE A 128 -8.44 16.59 6.95
N GLU A 129 -9.09 16.74 5.80
CA GLU A 129 -8.69 17.74 4.80
C GLU A 129 -8.93 19.15 5.35
N LYS A 130 -7.90 20.01 5.34
CA LYS A 130 -8.04 21.37 5.91
C LYS A 130 -9.02 22.25 5.17
N ARG A 131 -9.04 22.16 3.83
CA ARG A 131 -9.76 23.15 2.98
C ARG A 131 -11.28 23.07 3.11
N ARG A 132 -11.85 21.86 3.07
CA ARG A 132 -13.31 21.66 3.16
C ARG A 132 -13.73 20.97 4.46
N ASN A 133 -12.77 20.64 5.33
CA ASN A 133 -13.00 19.94 6.59
C ASN A 133 -13.70 18.59 6.37
N ILE A 134 -13.20 17.83 5.40
CA ILE A 134 -13.70 16.49 5.08
C ILE A 134 -12.88 15.49 5.89
N GLU A 135 -13.58 14.73 6.73
CA GLU A 135 -13.02 13.58 7.43
C GLU A 135 -12.96 12.37 6.49
N GLN A 136 -11.82 11.69 6.51
CA GLN A 136 -11.64 10.43 5.82
C GLN A 136 -11.35 9.34 6.85
N ALA A 137 -12.06 8.22 6.67
CA ALA A 137 -11.82 7.03 7.48
C ALA A 137 -10.43 6.47 7.18
N THR A 138 -9.74 6.03 8.23
CA THR A 138 -8.48 5.30 8.11
C THR A 138 -8.74 3.82 8.35
N GLU A 139 -7.87 2.99 7.81
CA GLU A 139 -7.79 1.59 8.16
C GLU A 139 -6.58 1.37 9.07
N ILE A 140 -6.78 0.64 10.17
CA ILE A 140 -5.72 0.24 11.08
C ILE A 140 -5.52 -1.26 10.98
N ILE A 141 -4.32 -1.64 10.55
CA ILE A 141 -3.88 -3.03 10.44
C ILE A 141 -2.98 -3.35 11.63
N LYS A 142 -3.43 -4.29 12.46
CA LYS A 142 -2.67 -4.78 13.61
C LYS A 142 -1.89 -6.03 13.22
N THR A 143 -0.57 -5.95 13.22
CA THR A 143 0.32 -7.12 13.11
C THR A 143 0.84 -7.51 14.49
N ASN A 144 1.67 -8.55 14.60
CA ASN A 144 2.07 -9.11 15.90
C ASN A 144 2.70 -8.08 16.85
N ASP A 145 3.54 -7.18 16.34
CA ASP A 145 4.27 -6.19 17.14
C ASP A 145 4.02 -4.74 16.69
N LYS A 146 3.18 -4.51 15.68
CA LYS A 146 2.99 -3.18 15.07
C LYS A 146 1.55 -2.89 14.75
N ARG A 147 1.25 -1.60 14.69
CA ARG A 147 -0.02 -1.06 14.22
C ARG A 147 0.29 -0.14 13.06
N PHE A 148 -0.05 -0.59 11.87
CA PHE A 148 0.04 0.18 10.64
C PHE A 148 -1.30 0.85 10.37
N TRP A 149 -1.27 2.04 9.78
CA TRP A 149 -2.49 2.71 9.35
C TRP A 149 -2.34 3.26 7.94
N ILE A 150 -3.44 3.30 7.20
CA ILE A 150 -3.52 3.83 5.84
C ILE A 150 -4.83 4.59 5.61
N CYS A 151 -4.77 5.59 4.74
CA CYS A 151 -5.89 6.41 4.34
C CYS A 151 -5.76 6.78 2.86
N GLU A 152 -6.80 6.49 2.08
CA GLU A 152 -6.91 6.98 0.70
C GLU A 152 -7.38 8.43 0.68
N LEU A 153 -6.71 9.26 -0.11
CA LEU A 153 -6.93 10.70 -0.20
C LEU A 153 -7.63 11.12 -1.49
N GLU A 154 -8.25 10.19 -2.23
CA GLU A 154 -8.92 10.48 -3.52
C GLU A 154 -9.94 11.63 -3.41
N ASN A 155 -10.61 11.71 -2.25
CA ASN A 155 -11.61 12.75 -2.01
C ASN A 155 -11.01 14.11 -1.64
N PHE A 156 -9.70 14.25 -1.47
CA PHE A 156 -9.04 15.47 -0.98
C PHE A 156 -8.68 16.41 -2.15
N GLN A 157 -8.79 17.71 -1.91
CA GLN A 157 -8.39 18.79 -2.80
C GLN A 157 -7.11 19.43 -2.25
N GLY A 158 -5.97 18.84 -2.60
CA GLY A 158 -4.65 19.29 -2.21
C GLY A 158 -3.99 18.38 -1.17
N THR A 159 -2.86 18.83 -0.66
CA THR A 159 -1.96 18.06 0.22
C THR A 159 -2.02 18.50 1.68
N GLU A 160 -2.89 19.46 2.01
CA GLU A 160 -3.04 20.01 3.35
C GLU A 160 -4.07 19.22 4.16
N TRP A 161 -3.61 18.56 5.21
CA TRP A 161 -4.46 17.76 6.08
C TRP A 161 -4.01 17.79 7.55
N THR A 162 -4.87 17.29 8.41
CA THR A 162 -4.62 17.15 9.85
C THR A 162 -4.78 15.68 10.21
N LEU A 163 -3.79 15.13 10.92
CA LEU A 163 -3.89 13.81 11.54
C LEU A 163 -4.30 13.98 13.00
N ILE A 164 -5.35 13.27 13.40
CA ILE A 164 -5.85 13.24 14.76
C ILE A 164 -5.68 11.81 15.27
N GLY A 165 -5.00 11.65 16.40
CA GLY A 165 -4.95 10.39 17.14
C GLY A 165 -6.02 10.38 18.22
N LEU A 166 -6.78 9.29 18.30
CA LEU A 166 -7.89 9.12 19.22
C LEU A 166 -7.63 8.00 20.22
N ASP A 167 -8.14 8.13 21.43
CA ASP A 167 -8.16 7.05 22.41
C ASP A 167 -9.29 6.03 22.15
N GLU A 168 -9.47 5.03 23.04
CA GLU A 168 -10.50 3.99 22.90
C GLU A 168 -11.95 4.51 22.98
N VAL A 169 -12.17 5.70 23.56
CA VAL A 169 -13.50 6.32 23.67
C VAL A 169 -13.75 7.35 22.57
N GLY A 170 -12.76 7.60 21.71
CA GLY A 170 -12.84 8.51 20.57
C GLY A 170 -12.46 9.96 20.89
N GLU A 171 -11.80 10.21 22.02
CA GLU A 171 -11.32 11.54 22.40
C GLU A 171 -9.97 11.85 21.74
N GLU A 172 -9.77 13.11 21.34
CA GLU A 172 -8.51 13.57 20.75
C GLU A 172 -7.40 13.60 21.81
N ILE A 173 -6.35 12.80 21.57
CA ILE A 173 -5.13 12.80 22.39
C ILE A 173 -3.90 13.30 21.64
N LEU A 174 -4.03 13.46 20.32
CA LEU A 174 -2.98 13.97 19.46
C LEU A 174 -3.58 14.71 18.26
N LYS A 175 -2.95 15.82 17.89
CA LYS A 175 -3.25 16.54 16.64
C LYS A 175 -1.97 17.00 15.98
N ILE A 176 -1.81 16.64 14.71
CA ILE A 176 -0.68 17.04 13.86
C ILE A 176 -1.24 17.73 12.62
N GLU A 177 -0.78 18.95 12.36
CA GLU A 177 -1.14 19.71 11.17
C GLU A 177 -0.02 19.63 10.15
N THR A 178 -0.30 19.09 8.95
CA THR A 178 0.67 19.12 7.86
C THR A 178 0.64 20.47 7.17
N ASN A 179 1.80 21.11 7.09
CA ASN A 179 2.03 22.29 6.25
C ASN A 179 3.05 21.83 5.21
N ILE A 180 2.57 21.17 4.14
CA ILE A 180 3.41 20.82 3.00
C ILE A 180 3.49 22.03 2.08
#